data_AF-A0AAQ3RMU3-F1
#
_entry.id   AF-A0AAQ3RMU3-F1
#
_cell.length_a   1.000
_cell.length_b   1.000
_cell.length_c   1.000
_cell.angle_alpha   90.00
_cell.angle_beta   90.00
_cell.angle_gamma   90.00
#
_symmetry.space_group_name_H-M   'P 1'
#
loop_
_entity.id
_entity.type
_entity.pdbx_description
1 polymer ?
#
loop_
_entity_poly.entity_id
_entity_poly.type
_entity_poly.pdbx_seq_one_letter_code
_entity_poly.pdbx_strand_id
1 'polypeptide(L)'
;MNRGAAIFLCLLLVVMDIAAGILGIEAEIAQNKVKHLRLWIFECKDPSHKAFMLGLAAAVLLALAHVILNLVGGFSCLCSQPQPDKASPNRQLSIASLILTWIVLAVGLSMLVIGTSSNNKSSGSCGFTHHHFLSIGGILCFVHALFSVVYYVSSTAS
;
A
#
# COMPACT_ATOMS: atom_id res chain seq x y z
N MET A 1 -1.60 20.25 -15.76
CA MET A 1 -1.80 18.86 -16.22
C MET A 1 -3.07 18.79 -17.07
N ASN A 2 -3.08 18.11 -18.22
CA ASN A 2 -4.31 17.90 -18.99
C ASN A 2 -5.30 17.02 -18.20
N ARG A 3 -6.60 17.34 -18.26
CA ARG A 3 -7.65 16.58 -17.54
C ARG A 3 -7.61 15.08 -17.84
N GLY A 4 -7.34 14.69 -19.09
CA GLY A 4 -7.18 13.29 -19.48
C GLY A 4 -5.99 12.59 -18.82
N ALA A 5 -4.85 13.27 -18.67
CA ALA A 5 -3.68 12.72 -17.99
C ALA A 5 -3.92 12.54 -16.48
N ALA A 6 -4.65 13.47 -15.86
CA ALA A 6 -5.03 13.40 -14.46
C ALA A 6 -5.95 12.19 -14.17
N ILE A 7 -6.96 11.98 -15.02
CA ILE A 7 -7.86 10.81 -14.94
C ILE A 7 -7.09 9.51 -15.15
N PHE A 8 -6.21 9.46 -16.14
CA PHE A 8 -5.38 8.29 -16.40
C PHE A 8 -4.51 7.92 -15.20
N LEU A 9 -3.86 8.91 -14.56
CA LEU A 9 -3.04 8.69 -13.35
C LEU A 9 -3.88 8.20 -12.17
N CYS A 10 -5.09 8.76 -11.98
CA CYS A 10 -6.00 8.30 -10.93
C CYS A 10 -6.41 6.83 -11.14
N LEU A 11 -6.76 6.45 -12.38
CA LEU A 11 -7.07 5.06 -12.73
C LEU A 11 -5.85 4.14 -12.54
N LEU A 12 -4.66 4.60 -12.94
CA LEU A 12 -3.41 3.86 -12.78
C LEU A 12 -3.12 3.58 -11.29
N LEU A 13 -3.25 4.59 -10.42
CA LEU A 13 -3.06 4.43 -8.97
C LEU A 13 -4.00 3.37 -8.40
N VAL A 14 -5.29 3.45 -8.72
CA VAL A 14 -6.30 2.50 -8.25
C VAL A 14 -5.98 1.08 -8.71
N VAL A 15 -5.59 0.91 -9.99
CA VAL A 15 -5.23 -0.42 -10.53
C VAL A 15 -3.99 -0.97 -9.83
N MET A 16 -2.97 -0.14 -9.59
CA MET A 16 -1.74 -0.56 -8.91
C MET A 16 -2.00 -0.99 -7.46
N ASP A 17 -2.79 -0.23 -6.71
CA ASP A 17 -3.13 -0.55 -5.32
C ASP A 17 -4.03 -1.79 -5.22
N ILE A 18 -4.99 -1.97 -6.14
CA ILE A 18 -5.81 -3.20 -6.20
C ILE A 18 -4.94 -4.41 -6.51
N ALA A 19 -4.04 -4.30 -7.50
CA ALA A 19 -3.12 -5.38 -7.84
C ALA A 19 -2.19 -5.71 -6.66
N ALA A 20 -1.64 -4.70 -5.97
CA ALA A 20 -0.83 -4.88 -4.77
C ALA A 20 -1.62 -5.59 -3.66
N GLY A 21 -2.87 -5.20 -3.43
CA GLY A 21 -3.75 -5.82 -2.45
C GLY A 21 -4.03 -7.30 -2.74
N ILE A 22 -4.35 -7.64 -3.99
CA ILE A 22 -4.56 -9.02 -4.43
C ILE A 22 -3.27 -9.84 -4.25
N LEU A 23 -2.11 -9.31 -4.69
CA LEU A 23 -0.83 -9.97 -4.55
C LEU A 23 -0.46 -10.21 -3.08
N GLY A 24 -0.76 -9.27 -2.17
CA GLY A 24 -0.56 -9.43 -0.73
C GLY A 24 -1.40 -10.58 -0.15
N ILE A 25 -2.67 -10.70 -0.57
CA ILE A 25 -3.56 -11.80 -0.15
C ILE A 25 -3.07 -13.14 -0.74
N GLU A 26 -2.71 -13.18 -2.02
CA GLU A 26 -2.16 -14.37 -2.66
C GLU A 26 -0.84 -14.82 -2.03
N ALA A 27 0.00 -13.87 -1.63
CA ALA A 27 1.23 -14.14 -0.90
C ALA A 27 0.94 -14.82 0.44
N GLU A 28 -0.09 -14.37 1.18
CA GLU A 28 -0.52 -15.02 2.42
C GLU A 28 -1.05 -16.44 2.18
N ILE A 29 -1.84 -16.65 1.12
CA ILE A 29 -2.33 -17.98 0.74
C ILE A 29 -1.17 -18.90 0.38
N ALA A 30 -0.22 -18.43 -0.43
CA ALA A 30 0.98 -19.18 -0.81
C ALA A 30 1.88 -19.48 0.38
N GLN A 31 1.91 -18.60 1.38
CA GLN A 31 2.60 -18.80 2.64
C GLN A 31 1.89 -19.87 3.49
N ASN A 32 0.56 -19.83 3.58
CA ASN A 32 -0.21 -20.77 4.41
C ASN A 32 -0.24 -22.19 3.83
N LYS A 33 -0.13 -22.36 2.51
CA LYS A 33 0.01 -23.70 1.87
C LYS A 33 1.24 -24.47 2.35
N VAL A 34 2.32 -23.78 2.68
CA VAL A 34 3.58 -24.39 3.13
C VAL A 34 3.59 -24.65 4.64
N LYS A 35 2.71 -23.99 5.41
CA LYS A 35 2.57 -24.15 6.88
C LYS A 35 1.89 -25.45 7.33
N HIS A 36 1.46 -26.34 6.42
CA HIS A 36 0.73 -27.56 6.80
C HIS A 36 1.59 -28.65 7.51
N LEU A 37 2.89 -28.42 7.72
CA LEU A 37 3.77 -29.27 8.55
C LEU A 37 3.87 -28.71 9.99
N ARG A 38 2.79 -28.81 10.78
CA ARG A 38 2.78 -28.32 12.18
C ARG A 38 3.46 -29.31 13.13
N LEU A 39 4.59 -28.92 13.71
CA LEU A 39 5.10 -29.49 14.97
C LEU A 39 4.76 -28.57 16.15
N TRP A 40 4.47 -29.19 17.28
CA TRP A 40 3.50 -28.77 18.30
C TRP A 40 3.79 -27.49 19.11
N ILE A 41 5.01 -26.93 19.14
CA ILE A 41 5.35 -25.79 20.04
C ILE A 41 6.18 -24.69 19.34
N PHE A 42 6.61 -24.94 18.10
CA PHE A 42 7.47 -24.02 17.35
C PHE A 42 7.00 -23.98 15.90
N GLU A 43 6.41 -22.86 15.46
CA GLU A 43 5.98 -22.69 14.08
C GLU A 43 7.21 -22.42 13.19
N CYS A 44 7.90 -23.50 12.81
CA CYS A 44 8.96 -23.42 11.82
C CYS A 44 8.31 -23.17 10.46
N LYS A 45 8.37 -21.91 10.06
CA LYS A 45 7.87 -21.45 8.79
C LYS A 45 8.85 -21.85 7.70
N ASP A 46 8.50 -22.86 6.93
CA ASP A 46 9.22 -23.17 5.71
C ASP A 46 9.06 -21.99 4.72
N PRO A 47 10.17 -21.40 4.23
CA PRO A 47 10.11 -20.22 3.38
C PRO A 47 9.47 -20.57 2.03
N SER A 48 8.36 -19.90 1.71
CA SER A 48 7.72 -20.02 0.40
C SER A 48 8.30 -18.98 -0.55
N HIS A 49 9.14 -19.42 -1.50
CA HIS A 49 9.69 -18.55 -2.54
C HIS A 49 8.60 -17.82 -3.32
N LYS A 50 7.46 -18.47 -3.54
CA LYS A 50 6.29 -17.86 -4.19
C LYS A 50 5.69 -16.73 -3.33
N ALA A 51 5.53 -16.95 -2.02
CA ALA A 51 5.01 -15.91 -1.12
C ALA A 51 5.97 -14.71 -1.02
N PHE A 52 7.28 -14.96 -1.02
CA PHE A 52 8.29 -13.90 -1.06
C PHE A 52 8.15 -13.03 -2.33
N MET A 53 8.07 -13.65 -3.51
CA MET A 53 7.97 -12.91 -4.77
C MET A 53 6.68 -12.10 -4.87
N LEU A 54 5.54 -12.68 -4.46
CA LEU A 54 4.24 -11.99 -4.46
C LEU A 54 4.20 -10.83 -3.45
N GLY A 55 4.71 -11.04 -2.23
CA GLY A 55 4.79 -10.00 -1.21
C GLY A 55 5.73 -8.85 -1.58
N LEU A 56 6.89 -9.16 -2.20
CA LEU A 56 7.81 -8.16 -2.73
C LEU A 56 7.17 -7.36 -3.86
N ALA A 57 6.48 -8.03 -4.80
CA ALA A 57 5.76 -7.36 -5.88
C ALA A 57 4.68 -6.41 -5.33
N ALA A 58 3.90 -6.84 -4.33
CA ALA A 58 2.92 -5.99 -3.66
C ALA A 58 3.57 -4.76 -3.00
N ALA A 59 4.68 -4.94 -2.28
CA ALA A 59 5.41 -3.84 -1.64
C ALA A 59 5.93 -2.81 -2.65
N VAL A 60 6.49 -3.28 -3.78
CA VAL A 60 6.98 -2.41 -4.86
C VAL A 60 5.84 -1.64 -5.51
N LEU A 61 4.70 -2.29 -5.80
CA LEU A 61 3.54 -1.63 -6.39
C LEU A 61 2.97 -0.54 -5.48
N LEU A 62 2.82 -0.83 -4.17
CA LEU A 62 2.36 0.15 -3.19
C LEU A 62 3.31 1.37 -3.11
N ALA A 63 4.62 1.12 -3.09
CA ALA A 63 5.62 2.19 -3.06
C ALA A 63 5.57 3.04 -4.34
N LEU A 64 5.46 2.42 -5.52
CA LEU A 64 5.35 3.13 -6.79
C LEU A 64 4.06 3.94 -6.87
N ALA A 65 2.93 3.38 -6.41
CA ALA A 65 1.65 4.09 -6.35
C ALA A 65 1.78 5.34 -5.47
N HIS A 66 2.40 5.22 -4.29
CA HIS A 66 2.61 6.36 -3.41
C HIS A 66 3.54 7.43 -4.02
N VAL A 67 4.60 7.04 -4.72
CA VAL A 67 5.47 7.99 -5.44
C VAL A 67 4.69 8.75 -6.50
N ILE A 68 3.89 8.06 -7.31
CA ILE A 68 3.05 8.70 -8.35
C ILE A 68 2.06 9.66 -7.71
N LEU A 69 1.41 9.28 -6.60
CA LEU A 69 0.50 10.14 -5.85
C LEU A 69 1.18 11.44 -5.39
N ASN A 70 2.39 11.34 -4.82
CA ASN A 70 3.14 12.52 -4.36
C ASN A 70 3.57 13.42 -5.52
N LEU A 71 3.92 12.85 -6.68
CA LEU A 71 4.21 13.63 -7.89
C LEU A 71 2.95 14.41 -8.34
N VAL A 72 1.78 13.78 -8.37
CA VAL A 72 0.50 14.45 -8.70
C VAL A 72 0.18 15.57 -7.70
N GLY A 73 0.42 15.33 -6.41
CA GLY A 73 0.18 16.31 -5.36
C GLY A 73 1.14 17.49 -5.36
N GLY A 74 2.43 17.24 -5.63
CA GLY A 74 3.46 18.26 -5.73
C GLY A 74 3.25 19.21 -6.92
N PHE A 75 2.80 18.69 -8.07
CA PHE A 75 2.49 19.52 -9.24
C PHE A 75 1.25 20.41 -9.06
N SER A 76 0.30 20.02 -8.20
CA SER A 76 -0.95 20.77 -8.00
C SER A 76 -0.79 21.98 -7.04
N CYS A 77 0.24 21.98 -6.19
CA CYS A 77 0.52 23.08 -5.25
C CYS A 77 1.35 24.23 -5.83
N LEU A 78 1.96 24.08 -7.01
CA LEU A 78 2.89 25.08 -7.58
C LEU A 78 2.22 26.22 -8.37
N CYS A 79 0.89 26.20 -8.57
CA CYS A 79 0.19 27.18 -9.40
C CYS A 79 -0.98 27.92 -8.73
N SER A 80 -1.29 27.66 -7.45
CA SER A 80 -2.34 28.41 -6.75
C SER A 80 -1.74 29.59 -5.99
N GLN A 81 -2.01 30.80 -6.50
CA GLN A 81 -1.74 32.07 -5.84
C GLN A 81 -2.16 32.05 -4.35
N PRO A 82 -1.40 32.69 -3.45
CA PRO A 82 -1.79 32.81 -2.04
C PRO A 82 -2.95 33.81 -1.94
N GLN A 83 -4.19 33.34 -2.01
CA GLN A 83 -5.33 34.15 -1.62
C GLN A 83 -5.67 33.81 -0.15
N PRO A 84 -5.56 34.78 0.78
CA PRO A 84 -5.92 34.59 2.16
C PRO A 84 -7.44 34.60 2.24
N ASP A 85 -8.08 33.48 2.58
CA ASP A 85 -9.34 33.43 3.32
C ASP A 85 -9.80 31.98 3.45
N LYS A 86 -10.09 31.55 4.70
CA LYS A 86 -10.64 30.26 5.16
C LYS A 86 -10.43 29.06 4.22
N ALA A 87 -9.53 28.15 4.59
CA ALA A 87 -9.34 26.87 3.88
C ALA A 87 -10.70 26.23 3.56
N SER A 88 -11.03 26.11 2.27
CA SER A 88 -12.25 25.42 1.84
C SER A 88 -12.26 24.01 2.45
N PRO A 89 -13.41 23.46 2.86
CA PRO A 89 -13.49 22.10 3.40
C PRO A 89 -12.81 21.05 2.51
N ASN A 90 -12.84 21.25 1.20
CA ASN A 90 -12.16 20.42 0.20
C ASN A 90 -10.64 20.47 0.34
N ARG A 91 -10.05 21.64 0.60
CA ARG A 91 -8.60 21.77 0.82
C ARG A 91 -8.16 21.10 2.13
N GLN A 92 -8.93 21.26 3.20
CA GLN A 92 -8.67 20.58 4.47
C GLN A 92 -8.77 19.06 4.33
N LEU A 93 -9.80 18.57 3.63
CA LEU A 93 -9.99 17.15 3.34
C LEU A 93 -8.87 16.58 2.46
N SER A 94 -8.39 17.36 1.48
CA SER A 94 -7.25 17.00 0.64
C SER A 94 -5.97 16.83 1.48
N ILE A 95 -5.62 17.81 2.31
CA ILE A 95 -4.43 17.72 3.18
C ILE A 95 -4.54 16.55 4.17
N ALA A 96 -5.71 16.36 4.79
CA ALA A 96 -5.95 15.25 5.72
C ALA A 96 -5.81 13.89 5.02
N SER A 97 -6.38 13.76 3.82
CA SER A 97 -6.27 12.53 3.02
C SER A 97 -4.83 12.23 2.63
N LEU A 98 -4.05 13.25 2.26
CA LEU A 98 -2.63 13.09 1.99
C LEU A 98 -1.89 12.56 3.22
N ILE A 99 -2.09 13.15 4.39
CA ILE A 99 -1.45 12.66 5.64
C ILE A 99 -1.85 11.21 5.93
N LEU A 100 -3.13 10.84 5.74
CA LEU A 100 -3.59 9.47 5.93
C LEU A 100 -2.93 8.50 4.95
N THR A 101 -2.69 8.88 3.68
CA THR A 101 -1.97 8.02 2.73
C THR A 101 -0.54 7.72 3.17
N TRP A 102 0.15 8.67 3.79
CA TRP A 102 1.50 8.46 4.34
C TRP A 102 1.50 7.50 5.53
N ILE A 103 0.51 7.62 6.42
CA ILE A 103 0.35 6.70 7.56
C ILE A 103 0.04 5.29 7.05
N VAL A 104 -0.91 5.17 6.11
CA VAL A 104 -1.28 3.88 5.52
C VAL A 104 -0.11 3.26 4.76
N LEU A 105 0.68 4.06 4.03
CA LEU A 105 1.91 3.58 3.40
C LEU A 105 2.88 3.04 4.45
N ALA A 106 3.17 3.79 5.52
CA ALA A 106 4.13 3.38 6.53
C ALA A 106 3.73 2.05 7.20
N VAL A 107 2.46 1.91 7.57
CA VAL A 107 1.93 0.68 8.19
C VAL A 107 1.82 -0.45 7.17
N GLY A 108 1.29 -0.19 5.97
CA GLY A 108 1.10 -1.21 4.93
C GLY A 108 2.41 -1.76 4.40
N LEU A 109 3.36 -0.89 4.07
CA LEU A 109 4.66 -1.27 3.58
C LEU A 109 5.46 -2.03 4.64
N SER A 110 5.46 -1.58 5.90
CA SER A 110 6.16 -2.31 6.97
C SER A 110 5.59 -3.71 7.17
N MET A 111 4.26 -3.87 7.14
CA MET A 111 3.62 -5.19 7.21
C MET A 111 3.96 -6.08 6.00
N LEU A 112 3.94 -5.54 4.78
CA LEU A 112 4.35 -6.29 3.57
C LEU A 112 5.83 -6.69 3.62
N VAL A 113 6.71 -5.81 4.08
CA VAL A 113 8.16 -6.08 4.21
C VAL A 113 8.43 -7.12 5.29
N ILE A 114 7.79 -7.03 6.45
CA ILE A 114 7.89 -8.05 7.53
C ILE A 114 7.38 -9.39 7.01
N GLY A 115 6.21 -9.41 6.37
CA GLY A 115 5.61 -10.60 5.77
C GLY A 115 6.50 -11.23 4.70
N THR A 116 7.09 -10.43 3.83
CA THR A 116 8.00 -10.86 2.76
C THR A 116 9.31 -11.38 3.33
N SER A 117 9.93 -10.64 4.25
CA SER A 117 11.21 -11.04 4.87
C SER A 117 11.08 -12.35 5.65
N SER A 118 9.92 -12.58 6.27
CA SER A 118 9.59 -13.84 6.93
C SER A 118 9.42 -15.03 5.95
N ASN A 119 9.40 -14.79 4.63
CA ASN A 119 9.44 -15.83 3.60
C ASN A 119 10.77 -15.86 2.82
N ASN A 120 11.75 -15.04 3.21
CA ASN A 120 13.07 -15.07 2.57
C ASN A 120 13.81 -16.37 2.94
N LYS A 121 14.68 -16.82 2.04
CA LYS A 121 15.38 -18.12 2.07
C LYS A 121 16.46 -18.15 3.16
N SER A 122 16.04 -18.18 4.42
CA SER A 122 16.89 -18.31 5.61
C SER A 122 16.34 -19.44 6.47
N SER A 123 17.20 -20.41 6.78
CA SER A 123 16.96 -21.53 7.69
C SER A 123 16.18 -21.09 8.94
N GLY A 124 15.10 -21.81 9.25
CA GLY A 124 14.00 -21.34 10.10
C GLY A 124 14.40 -20.79 11.46
N SER A 125 14.15 -19.50 11.68
CA SER A 125 13.93 -18.99 13.03
C SER A 125 12.49 -19.32 13.42
N CYS A 126 12.32 -20.45 14.07
CA CYS A 126 11.08 -20.82 14.73
C CYS A 126 10.75 -19.71 15.77
N GLY A 127 9.62 -19.01 15.60
CA GLY A 127 9.26 -17.85 16.43
C GLY A 127 7.76 -17.56 16.43
N PHE A 128 7.31 -16.70 17.34
CA PHE A 128 5.91 -16.24 17.45
C PHE A 128 5.57 -15.28 16.29
N THR A 129 5.37 -15.81 15.09
CA THR A 129 5.00 -14.99 13.92
C THR A 129 3.49 -14.77 13.88
N HIS A 130 3.06 -13.55 14.15
CA HIS A 130 1.68 -13.10 13.96
C HIS A 130 1.17 -13.42 12.53
N HIS A 131 -0.06 -13.94 12.44
CA HIS A 131 -0.52 -14.74 11.30
C HIS A 131 -0.95 -13.98 10.04
N HIS A 132 -0.90 -12.65 9.99
CA HIS A 132 -1.64 -11.89 8.96
C HIS A 132 -0.89 -10.70 8.35
N PHE A 133 0.43 -10.60 8.49
CA PHE A 133 1.17 -9.42 7.99
C PHE A 133 0.98 -9.16 6.47
N LEU A 134 0.95 -10.21 5.65
CA LEU A 134 0.78 -10.08 4.20
C LEU A 134 -0.64 -9.67 3.82
N SER A 135 -1.66 -10.27 4.44
CA SER A 135 -3.07 -9.91 4.21
C SER A 135 -3.41 -8.53 4.76
N ILE A 136 -2.96 -8.17 5.98
CA ILE A 136 -3.19 -6.83 6.53
C ILE A 136 -2.47 -5.78 5.66
N GLY A 137 -1.23 -6.05 5.24
CA GLY A 137 -0.54 -5.20 4.27
C GLY A 137 -1.29 -5.06 2.94
N GLY A 138 -1.87 -6.14 2.43
CA GLY A 138 -2.73 -6.13 1.25
C GLY A 138 -4.03 -5.34 1.43
N ILE A 139 -4.69 -5.47 2.58
CA ILE A 139 -5.89 -4.68 2.93
C ILE A 139 -5.56 -3.18 2.96
N LEU A 140 -4.40 -2.83 3.53
CA LEU A 140 -3.93 -1.45 3.57
C LEU A 140 -3.64 -0.86 2.18
N CYS A 141 -3.34 -1.69 1.16
CA CYS A 141 -3.25 -1.21 -0.23
C CYS A 141 -4.61 -0.72 -0.75
N PHE A 142 -5.72 -1.41 -0.45
CA PHE A 142 -7.06 -0.93 -0.82
C PHE A 142 -7.45 0.35 -0.07
N VAL A 143 -7.06 0.44 1.21
CA VAL A 143 -7.27 1.67 2.00
C VAL A 143 -6.44 2.84 1.43
N HIS A 144 -5.22 2.57 0.96
CA HIS A 144 -4.39 3.54 0.27
C HIS A 144 -5.07 4.05 -1.02
N ALA A 145 -5.66 3.14 -1.81
CA ALA A 145 -6.42 3.51 -3.01
C ALA A 145 -7.59 4.45 -2.68
N LEU A 146 -8.36 4.15 -1.62
CA LEU A 146 -9.50 4.95 -1.19
C LEU A 146 -9.07 6.38 -0.84
N PHE A 147 -8.06 6.54 0.01
CA PHE A 147 -7.58 7.87 0.38
C PHE A 147 -6.93 8.62 -0.79
N SER A 148 -6.27 7.90 -1.72
CA SER A 148 -5.73 8.49 -2.95
C SER A 148 -6.81 9.07 -3.86
N VAL A 149 -7.95 8.38 -4.00
CA VAL A 149 -9.10 8.88 -4.77
C VAL A 149 -9.73 10.09 -4.09
N VAL A 150 -9.92 10.04 -2.77
CA VAL A 150 -10.45 11.19 -2.00
C VAL A 150 -9.52 12.40 -2.17
N TYR A 151 -8.21 12.20 -2.04
CA TYR A 151 -7.22 13.24 -2.29
C TYR A 151 -7.34 13.84 -3.70
N TYR A 152 -7.45 12.99 -4.72
CA TYR A 152 -7.61 13.44 -6.11
C TYR A 152 -8.90 14.24 -6.33
N VAL A 153 -10.04 13.77 -5.84
CA VAL A 153 -11.33 14.46 -5.99
C VAL A 153 -11.33 15.77 -5.21
N SER A 154 -10.82 15.78 -3.98
CA SER A 154 -10.76 16.98 -3.16
C SER A 154 -9.78 18.03 -3.70
N SER A 155 -8.65 17.61 -4.28
CA SER A 155 -7.69 18.54 -4.90
C SER A 155 -8.18 19.11 -6.24
N THR A 156 -8.97 18.36 -7.00
CA THR A 156 -9.57 18.83 -8.26
C THR A 156 -10.84 19.67 -8.07
N ALA A 157 -11.51 19.52 -6.92
CA ALA A 157 -12.68 20.31 -6.52
C ALA A 157 -12.34 21.54 -5.64
N SER A 158 -11.06 21.80 -5.38
CA SER A 158 -10.55 22.99 -4.68
C SER A 158 -10.07 24.04 -5.68
#